data_AF-A0A7C3JKN2-F1
#
_entry.id   AF-A0A7C3JKN2-F1
#
_cell.length_a   1.000
_cell.length_b   1.000
_cell.length_c   1.000
_cell.angle_alpha   90.00
_cell.angle_beta   90.00
_cell.angle_gamma   90.00
#
_symmetry.space_group_name_H-M   'P 1'
#
loop_
_entity.id
_entity.type
_entity.pdbx_description
1 polymer ?
#
loop_
_entity_poly.entity_id
_entity_poly.type
_entity_poly.pdbx_seq_one_letter_code
_entity_poly.pdbx_strand_id
1 'polypeptide(L)'
;MEEMTDVTMIYELLKSGDEISAIERLLNEFEAHESKEEKTLEQYRNAAGTIKNPVNRFVLQMILSDEEKHRAVVHAMAATLKGSLTWSKPLGSLEGDPDDAAANDHLATITNEFLKLEREGIKEYKSLLKASEDYYHGLFKILISAMIRDSEKHVELLEFLRERLKAQ
;
A
#
# COMPACT_ATOMS: atom_id res chain seq x y z
N MET A 1 -27.87 -54.26 7.86
CA MET A 1 -28.47 -52.96 7.54
C MET A 1 -27.78 -51.96 8.45
N GLU A 2 -26.59 -51.52 8.07
CA GLU A 2 -25.81 -50.53 8.83
C GLU A 2 -24.77 -49.95 7.86
N GLU A 3 -25.25 -49.17 6.91
CA GLU A 3 -24.41 -48.52 5.90
C GLU A 3 -25.04 -47.18 5.49
N MET A 4 -25.57 -46.45 6.48
CA MET A 4 -26.26 -45.17 6.26
C MET A 4 -25.90 -44.10 7.29
N THR A 5 -24.83 -44.32 8.05
CA THR A 5 -24.35 -43.39 9.10
C THR A 5 -23.08 -42.64 8.69
N ASP A 6 -22.42 -43.04 7.59
CA ASP A 6 -21.14 -42.46 7.16
C ASP A 6 -21.32 -41.32 6.14
N VAL A 7 -22.31 -41.42 5.27
CA VAL A 7 -22.55 -40.41 4.22
C VAL A 7 -23.01 -39.07 4.82
N THR A 8 -23.82 -39.09 5.87
CA THR A 8 -24.31 -37.88 6.54
C THR A 8 -23.20 -37.14 7.28
N MET A 9 -22.27 -37.88 7.92
CA MET A 9 -21.08 -37.32 8.58
C MET A 9 -20.10 -36.71 7.58
N ILE A 10 -19.88 -37.37 6.44
CA ILE A 10 -19.06 -36.83 5.34
C ILE A 10 -19.72 -35.58 4.74
N TYR A 11 -21.06 -35.56 4.61
CA TYR A 11 -21.80 -34.40 4.11
C TYR A 11 -21.79 -33.21 5.08
N GLU A 12 -21.80 -33.46 6.39
CA GLU A 12 -21.65 -32.42 7.43
C GLU A 12 -20.22 -31.90 7.53
N LEU A 13 -19.20 -32.77 7.39
CA LEU A 13 -17.79 -32.37 7.28
C LEU A 13 -17.54 -31.52 6.02
N LEU A 14 -18.13 -31.88 4.89
CA LEU A 14 -18.05 -31.09 3.65
C LEU A 14 -18.79 -29.76 3.75
N LYS A 15 -19.90 -29.68 4.52
CA LYS A 15 -20.58 -28.41 4.81
C LYS A 15 -19.83 -27.50 5.77
N SER A 16 -18.95 -28.04 6.62
CA SER A 16 -18.09 -27.25 7.49
C SER A 16 -16.85 -26.67 6.79
N GLY A 17 -16.59 -27.06 5.54
CA GLY A 17 -15.44 -26.64 4.74
C GLY A 17 -15.64 -25.37 3.89
N ASP A 18 -16.79 -24.70 3.99
CA ASP A 18 -17.17 -23.59 3.09
C ASP A 18 -16.96 -22.19 3.71
N GLU A 19 -16.34 -22.11 4.90
CA GLU A 19 -15.87 -20.82 5.42
C GLU A 19 -14.51 -20.51 4.81
N ILE A 20 -14.51 -19.68 3.76
CA ILE A 20 -13.31 -19.01 3.25
C ILE A 20 -12.54 -18.45 4.45
N SER A 21 -11.28 -18.87 4.61
CA SER A 21 -10.43 -18.45 5.72
C SER A 21 -10.26 -16.93 5.72
N ALA A 22 -9.96 -16.32 6.87
CA ALA A 22 -9.77 -14.87 6.96
C ALA A 22 -8.71 -14.35 5.97
N ILE A 23 -7.67 -15.15 5.70
CA ILE A 23 -6.60 -14.85 4.73
C ILE A 23 -7.14 -14.88 3.29
N GLU A 24 -7.91 -15.90 2.93
CA GLU A 24 -8.54 -16.00 1.61
C GLU A 24 -9.59 -14.90 1.38
N ARG A 25 -10.35 -14.51 2.42
CA ARG A 25 -11.28 -13.37 2.33
C ARG A 25 -10.52 -12.07 2.05
N LEU A 26 -9.43 -11.82 2.78
CA LEU A 26 -8.62 -10.63 2.60
C LEU A 26 -7.94 -10.60 1.21
N LEU A 27 -7.44 -11.75 0.74
CA LEU A 27 -6.88 -11.88 -0.60
C LEU A 27 -7.92 -11.55 -1.68
N ASN A 28 -9.14 -12.11 -1.55
CA ASN A 28 -10.22 -11.85 -2.49
C ASN A 28 -10.59 -10.36 -2.54
N GLU A 29 -10.59 -9.66 -1.39
CA GLU A 29 -10.84 -8.22 -1.35
C GLU A 29 -9.73 -7.42 -2.07
N PHE A 30 -8.45 -7.78 -1.89
CA PHE A 30 -7.36 -7.13 -2.63
C PHE A 30 -7.43 -7.39 -4.14
N GLU A 31 -7.62 -8.64 -4.57
CA GLU A 31 -7.72 -8.97 -6.00
C GLU A 31 -8.96 -8.29 -6.64
N ALA A 32 -10.07 -8.18 -5.90
CA ALA A 32 -11.25 -7.45 -6.34
C ALA A 32 -11.03 -5.94 -6.44
N HIS A 33 -10.20 -5.37 -5.56
CA HIS A 33 -9.80 -3.97 -5.60
C HIS A 33 -8.92 -3.67 -6.83
N GLU A 34 -7.86 -4.46 -7.04
CA GLU A 34 -6.95 -4.32 -8.19
C GLU A 34 -7.68 -4.38 -9.54
N SER A 35 -8.67 -5.26 -9.66
CA SER A 35 -9.48 -5.42 -10.88
C SER A 35 -10.32 -4.18 -11.19
N LYS A 36 -10.77 -3.45 -10.17
CA LYS A 36 -11.55 -2.22 -10.33
C LYS A 36 -10.65 -1.03 -10.69
N GLU A 37 -9.46 -0.96 -10.11
CA GLU A 37 -8.52 0.16 -10.31
C GLU A 37 -8.05 0.35 -11.75
N GLU A 38 -7.85 -0.72 -12.53
CA GLU A 38 -7.34 -0.63 -13.90
C GLU A 38 -8.23 0.27 -14.79
N LYS A 39 -9.55 0.11 -14.67
CA LYS A 39 -10.52 0.92 -15.42
C LYS A 39 -10.49 2.39 -14.98
N THR A 40 -10.29 2.64 -13.69
CA THR A 40 -10.21 3.98 -13.12
C THR A 40 -8.92 4.68 -13.57
N LEU A 41 -7.78 3.99 -13.61
CA LEU A 41 -6.52 4.52 -14.11
C LEU A 41 -6.60 4.93 -15.58
N GLU A 42 -7.23 4.11 -16.42
CA GLU A 42 -7.44 4.44 -17.84
C GLU A 42 -8.28 5.72 -18.01
N GLN A 43 -9.31 5.90 -17.18
CA GLN A 43 -10.12 7.14 -17.16
C GLN A 43 -9.28 8.36 -16.80
N TYR A 44 -8.43 8.26 -15.77
CA TYR A 44 -7.51 9.35 -15.40
C TYR A 44 -6.50 9.68 -16.49
N ARG A 45 -5.89 8.66 -17.13
CA ARG A 45 -4.94 8.86 -18.25
C ARG A 45 -5.59 9.59 -19.42
N ASN A 46 -6.79 9.13 -19.83
CA ASN A 46 -7.54 9.74 -20.92
C ASN A 46 -7.93 11.19 -20.61
N ALA A 47 -8.38 11.46 -19.38
CA ALA A 47 -8.69 12.82 -18.94
C ALA A 47 -7.43 13.71 -18.96
N ALA A 48 -6.31 13.26 -18.40
CA ALA A 48 -5.07 14.01 -18.36
C ALA A 48 -4.52 14.35 -19.75
N GLY A 49 -4.66 13.44 -20.72
CA GLY A 49 -4.21 13.63 -22.11
C GLY A 49 -4.97 14.70 -22.89
N THR A 50 -6.21 15.02 -22.50
CA THR A 50 -7.07 15.97 -23.22
C THR A 50 -7.09 17.37 -22.61
N ILE A 51 -6.70 17.52 -21.34
CA ILE A 51 -6.76 18.80 -20.63
C ILE A 51 -5.66 19.75 -21.10
N LYS A 52 -6.04 20.93 -21.59
CA LYS A 52 -5.10 21.99 -22.00
C LYS A 52 -4.63 22.88 -20.85
N ASN A 53 -5.46 23.06 -19.81
CA ASN A 53 -5.10 23.90 -18.67
C ASN A 53 -3.96 23.22 -17.86
N PRO A 54 -2.82 23.89 -17.65
CA PRO A 54 -1.65 23.26 -17.02
C PRO A 54 -1.89 22.90 -15.55
N VAL A 55 -2.66 23.70 -14.81
CA VAL A 55 -2.97 23.44 -13.40
C VAL A 55 -3.84 22.18 -13.27
N ASN A 56 -4.91 22.09 -14.07
CA ASN A 56 -5.80 20.93 -14.05
C ASN A 56 -5.06 19.66 -14.50
N ARG A 57 -4.18 19.77 -15.51
CA ARG A 57 -3.36 18.65 -15.96
C ARG A 57 -2.40 18.19 -14.87
N PHE A 58 -1.74 19.13 -14.19
CA PHE A 58 -0.84 18.83 -13.08
C PHE A 58 -1.56 18.10 -11.94
N VAL A 59 -2.74 18.57 -11.53
CA VAL A 59 -3.53 17.92 -10.47
C VAL A 59 -3.93 16.50 -10.86
N LEU A 60 -4.39 16.26 -12.10
CA LEU A 60 -4.71 14.90 -12.54
C LEU A 60 -3.48 14.00 -12.62
N GLN A 61 -2.33 14.52 -13.04
CA GLN A 61 -1.08 13.76 -13.09
C GLN A 61 -0.60 13.34 -11.69
N MET A 62 -0.79 14.21 -10.68
CA MET A 62 -0.50 13.89 -9.29
C MET A 62 -1.38 12.74 -8.81
N ILE A 63 -2.70 12.82 -9.01
CA ILE A 63 -3.64 11.75 -8.64
C ILE A 63 -3.25 10.44 -9.33
N LEU A 64 -3.04 10.47 -10.65
CA LEU A 64 -2.65 9.27 -11.41
C LEU A 64 -1.38 8.62 -10.85
N SER A 65 -0.38 9.43 -10.51
CA SER A 65 0.89 8.94 -9.96
C SER A 65 0.71 8.27 -8.60
N ASP A 66 -0.23 8.74 -7.79
CA ASP A 66 -0.51 8.15 -6.48
C ASP A 66 -1.32 6.86 -6.61
N GLU A 67 -2.30 6.80 -7.53
CA GLU A 67 -3.04 5.55 -7.80
C GLU A 67 -2.14 4.44 -8.36
N GLU A 68 -1.15 4.79 -9.20
CA GLU A 68 -0.16 3.82 -9.69
C GLU A 68 0.69 3.24 -8.54
N LYS A 69 1.06 4.07 -7.55
CA LYS A 69 1.76 3.61 -6.35
C LYS A 69 0.86 2.74 -5.47
N HIS A 70 -0.40 3.14 -5.25
CA HIS A 70 -1.35 2.37 -4.44
C HIS A 70 -1.57 0.98 -5.01
N ARG A 71 -1.76 0.88 -6.33
CA ARG A 71 -1.86 -0.40 -7.03
C ARG A 71 -0.65 -1.29 -6.77
N ALA A 72 0.57 -0.75 -6.88
CA ALA A 72 1.79 -1.52 -6.63
C ALA A 72 1.87 -2.03 -5.18
N VAL A 73 1.42 -1.23 -4.21
CA VAL A 73 1.35 -1.64 -2.79
C VAL A 73 0.33 -2.77 -2.59
N VAL A 74 -0.89 -2.61 -3.10
CA VAL A 74 -1.95 -3.63 -3.00
C VAL A 74 -1.51 -4.93 -3.67
N HIS A 75 -0.88 -4.83 -4.84
CA HIS A 75 -0.32 -5.97 -5.56
C HIS A 75 0.66 -6.76 -4.72
N ALA A 76 1.61 -6.07 -4.09
CA ALA A 76 2.61 -6.71 -3.24
C ALA A 76 1.97 -7.43 -2.05
N MET A 77 0.94 -6.82 -1.44
CA MET A 77 0.17 -7.43 -0.34
C MET A 77 -0.58 -8.68 -0.81
N ALA A 78 -1.31 -8.61 -1.92
CA ALA A 78 -2.04 -9.73 -2.49
C ALA A 78 -1.11 -10.88 -2.89
N ALA A 79 -0.01 -10.58 -3.59
CA ALA A 79 0.99 -11.56 -3.99
C ALA A 79 1.62 -12.27 -2.79
N THR A 80 1.88 -11.56 -1.70
CA THR A 80 2.40 -12.13 -0.45
C THR A 80 1.40 -13.10 0.19
N LEU A 81 0.14 -12.70 0.35
CA LEU A 81 -0.90 -13.58 0.92
C LEU A 81 -1.12 -14.83 0.06
N LYS A 82 -1.13 -14.66 -1.27
CA LYS A 82 -1.25 -15.76 -2.23
C LYS A 82 -0.06 -16.72 -2.12
N GLY A 83 1.15 -16.21 -1.99
CA GLY A 83 2.35 -17.01 -1.75
C GLY A 83 2.22 -17.86 -0.50
N SER A 84 1.82 -17.24 0.61
CA SER A 84 1.58 -17.91 1.89
C SER A 84 0.51 -19.02 1.80
N LEU A 85 -0.59 -18.82 1.06
CA LEU A 85 -1.63 -19.83 0.86
C LEU A 85 -1.22 -20.98 -0.05
N THR A 86 -0.32 -20.72 -0.99
CA THR A 86 0.09 -21.68 -2.04
C THR A 86 1.47 -22.28 -1.81
N TRP A 87 2.14 -21.94 -0.71
CA TRP A 87 3.53 -22.28 -0.44
C TRP A 87 4.45 -21.94 -1.63
N SER A 88 4.22 -20.78 -2.24
CA SER A 88 4.99 -20.27 -3.38
C SER A 88 5.51 -18.86 -3.09
N LYS A 89 6.43 -18.35 -3.93
CA LYS A 89 6.91 -16.97 -3.89
C LYS A 89 6.56 -16.25 -5.20
N PRO A 90 5.33 -15.75 -5.35
CA PRO A 90 4.92 -15.03 -6.56
C PRO A 90 5.81 -13.80 -6.79
N LEU A 91 6.05 -13.46 -8.05
CA LEU A 91 6.73 -12.23 -8.41
C LEU A 91 5.97 -11.02 -7.82
N GLY A 92 6.69 -10.08 -7.23
CA GLY A 92 6.10 -8.89 -6.60
C GLY A 92 5.63 -9.10 -5.16
N SER A 93 5.73 -10.31 -4.60
CA SER A 93 5.52 -10.53 -3.17
C SER A 93 6.60 -9.86 -2.32
N LEU A 94 6.29 -9.59 -1.06
CA LEU A 94 7.19 -9.01 -0.05
C LEU A 94 8.12 -10.06 0.58
N GLU A 95 8.00 -11.33 0.19
CA GLU A 95 8.87 -12.40 0.67
C GLU A 95 10.24 -12.33 -0.01
N GLY A 96 11.21 -11.75 0.69
CA GLY A 96 12.60 -11.64 0.23
C GLY A 96 13.44 -12.89 0.51
N ASP A 97 14.68 -12.85 0.00
CA ASP A 97 15.76 -13.72 0.45
C ASP A 97 16.19 -13.35 1.88
N PRO A 98 16.94 -14.22 2.58
CA PRO A 98 17.48 -13.89 3.90
C PRO A 98 18.29 -12.59 3.86
N ASP A 99 18.09 -11.74 4.86
CA ASP A 99 18.72 -10.43 4.89
C ASP A 99 20.25 -10.52 5.04
N ASP A 100 20.96 -9.59 4.41
CA ASP A 100 22.39 -9.36 4.64
C ASP A 100 22.56 -8.54 5.93
N ALA A 101 23.14 -9.17 6.96
CA ALA A 101 23.36 -8.55 8.27
C ALA A 101 24.16 -7.24 8.18
N ALA A 102 25.16 -7.15 7.30
CA ALA A 102 25.96 -5.93 7.15
C ALA A 102 25.16 -4.80 6.49
N ALA A 103 24.29 -5.14 5.54
CA ALA A 103 23.37 -4.17 4.93
C ALA A 103 22.33 -3.68 5.95
N ASN A 104 21.83 -4.55 6.82
CA ASN A 104 20.84 -4.23 7.84
C ASN A 104 21.39 -3.32 8.95
N ASP A 105 22.64 -3.53 9.39
CA ASP A 105 23.31 -2.64 10.36
C ASP A 105 23.46 -1.22 9.80
N HIS A 106 23.86 -1.11 8.53
CA HIS A 106 23.94 0.18 7.86
C HIS A 106 22.55 0.83 7.72
N LEU A 107 21.54 0.04 7.30
CA LEU A 107 20.17 0.50 7.16
C LEU A 107 19.58 0.98 8.50
N ALA A 108 19.86 0.29 9.60
CA ALA A 108 19.42 0.67 10.94
C ALA A 108 20.01 2.03 11.36
N THR A 109 21.27 2.29 11.01
CA THR A 109 21.95 3.55 11.29
C THR A 109 21.29 4.71 10.53
N ILE A 110 21.10 4.57 9.21
CA ILE A 110 20.53 5.66 8.38
C ILE A 110 19.03 5.88 8.61
N THR A 111 18.29 4.85 9.04
CA THR A 111 16.84 4.95 9.32
C THR A 111 16.54 6.00 10.39
N ASN A 112 17.40 6.14 11.41
CA ASN A 112 17.23 7.17 12.43
C ASN A 112 17.43 8.58 11.87
N GLU A 113 18.34 8.75 10.92
CA GLU A 113 18.56 10.02 10.22
C GLU A 113 17.36 10.36 9.35
N PHE A 114 16.82 9.40 8.60
CA PHE A 114 15.61 9.60 7.79
C PHE A 114 14.39 9.97 8.66
N LEU A 115 14.20 9.31 9.81
CA LEU A 115 13.14 9.67 10.76
C LEU A 115 13.26 11.12 11.24
N LYS A 116 14.49 11.57 11.50
CA LYS A 116 14.73 12.96 11.89
C LYS A 116 14.38 13.91 10.74
N LEU A 117 14.85 13.62 9.53
CA LEU A 117 14.59 14.43 8.34
C LEU A 117 13.10 14.55 8.03
N GLU A 118 12.33 13.46 8.06
CA GLU A 118 10.89 13.50 7.80
C GLU A 118 10.14 14.33 8.86
N ARG A 119 10.50 14.19 10.15
CA ARG A 119 9.89 14.96 11.24
C ARG A 119 10.25 16.44 11.18
N GLU A 120 11.45 16.79 10.74
CA GLU A 120 11.87 18.17 10.49
C GLU A 120 11.12 18.74 9.27
N GLY A 121 11.06 17.99 8.17
CA GLY A 121 10.28 18.35 6.98
C GLY A 121 8.81 18.64 7.28
N ILE A 122 8.15 17.84 8.14
CA ILE A 122 6.77 18.11 8.58
C ILE A 122 6.64 19.49 9.25
N LYS A 123 7.62 19.89 10.08
CA LYS A 123 7.60 21.20 10.75
C LYS A 123 7.76 22.34 9.74
N GLU A 124 8.65 22.15 8.77
CA GLU A 124 8.87 23.10 7.67
C GLU A 124 7.62 23.24 6.81
N TYR A 125 7.02 22.13 6.38
CA TYR A 125 5.77 22.14 5.61
C TYR A 125 4.62 22.78 6.38
N LYS A 126 4.48 22.56 7.69
CA LYS A 126 3.48 23.25 8.52
C LYS A 126 3.69 24.77 8.55
N SER A 127 4.93 25.23 8.43
CA SER A 127 5.25 26.66 8.36
C SER A 127 4.93 27.21 6.98
N LEU A 128 5.28 26.49 5.91
CA LEU A 128 4.92 26.83 4.53
C LEU A 128 3.41 26.83 4.30
N LEU A 129 2.69 25.90 4.93
CA LEU A 129 1.23 25.78 4.82
C LEU A 129 0.55 27.10 5.21
N LYS A 130 0.95 27.66 6.37
CA LYS A 130 0.45 28.95 6.86
C LYS A 130 0.79 30.11 5.93
N ALA A 131 1.98 30.08 5.31
CA ALA A 131 2.40 31.10 4.37
C ALA A 131 1.73 30.97 2.99
N SER A 132 1.10 29.83 2.69
CA SER A 132 0.61 29.48 1.34
C SER A 132 -0.90 29.60 1.14
N GLU A 133 -1.67 29.99 2.17
CA GLU A 133 -3.13 29.81 2.19
C GLU A 133 -3.87 30.51 1.04
N ASP A 134 -3.41 31.70 0.63
CA ASP A 134 -4.09 32.52 -0.38
C ASP A 134 -3.50 32.37 -1.80
N TYR A 135 -2.50 31.49 -1.98
CA TYR A 135 -1.84 31.32 -3.27
C TYR A 135 -2.54 30.30 -4.16
N TYR A 136 -2.58 30.60 -5.46
CA TYR A 136 -3.13 29.71 -6.51
C TYR A 136 -4.53 29.18 -6.17
N HIS A 137 -5.41 30.05 -5.68
CA HIS A 137 -6.78 29.71 -5.29
C HIS A 137 -6.85 28.53 -4.29
N GLY A 138 -5.88 28.45 -3.37
CA GLY A 138 -5.82 27.42 -2.33
C GLY A 138 -5.19 26.10 -2.78
N LEU A 139 -4.75 25.97 -4.04
CA LEU A 139 -4.10 24.74 -4.52
C LEU A 139 -2.82 24.45 -3.74
N PHE A 140 -2.01 25.46 -3.43
CA PHE A 140 -0.75 25.27 -2.70
C PHE A 140 -0.99 24.72 -1.30
N LYS A 141 -2.04 25.19 -0.63
CA LYS A 141 -2.48 24.65 0.66
C LYS A 141 -2.80 23.16 0.56
N ILE A 142 -3.50 22.73 -0.50
CA ILE A 142 -3.83 21.32 -0.74
C ILE A 142 -2.56 20.49 -0.96
N LEU A 143 -1.64 20.95 -1.81
CA LEU A 143 -0.40 20.23 -2.13
C LEU A 143 0.51 20.09 -0.91
N ILE A 144 0.73 21.17 -0.16
CA ILE A 144 1.56 21.13 1.05
C ILE A 144 0.91 20.22 2.11
N SER A 145 -0.42 20.26 2.23
CA SER A 145 -1.14 19.35 3.13
C SER A 145 -0.98 17.88 2.72
N ALA A 146 -0.93 17.57 1.41
CA ALA A 146 -0.65 16.23 0.92
C ALA A 146 0.78 15.78 1.25
N MET A 147 1.77 16.65 1.02
CA MET A 147 3.17 16.37 1.37
C MET A 147 3.35 16.09 2.86
N ILE A 148 2.63 16.80 3.73
CA ILE A 148 2.65 16.52 5.18
C ILE A 148 2.16 15.10 5.46
N ARG A 149 1.03 14.68 4.86
CA ARG A 149 0.49 13.32 5.03
C ARG A 149 1.42 12.25 4.50
N ASP A 150 2.10 12.51 3.39
CA ASP A 150 3.12 11.60 2.85
C ASP A 150 4.31 11.47 3.78
N SER A 151 4.83 12.57 4.35
CA SER A 151 5.89 12.50 5.35
C SER A 151 5.43 11.78 6.62
N GLU A 152 4.18 11.95 7.06
CA GLU A 152 3.62 11.20 8.19
C GLU A 152 3.60 9.68 7.89
N LYS A 153 3.15 9.29 6.70
CA LYS A 153 3.22 7.91 6.19
C LYS A 153 4.67 7.40 6.17
N HIS A 154 5.64 8.20 5.72
CA HIS A 154 7.05 7.81 5.70
C HIS A 154 7.58 7.57 7.11
N VAL A 155 7.22 8.41 8.09
CA VAL A 155 7.59 8.20 9.50
C VAL A 155 7.06 6.85 10.00
N GLU A 156 5.79 6.52 9.73
CA GLU A 156 5.22 5.23 10.13
C GLU A 156 5.97 4.03 9.51
N LEU A 157 6.29 4.11 8.21
CA LEU A 157 7.04 3.06 7.52
C LEU A 157 8.48 2.93 8.02
N LEU A 158 9.16 4.04 8.30
CA LEU A 158 10.51 4.05 8.85
C LEU A 158 10.54 3.55 10.30
N GLU A 159 9.50 3.81 11.08
CA GLU A 159 9.35 3.24 12.43
C GLU A 159 9.14 1.72 12.36
N PHE A 160 8.29 1.24 11.45
CA PHE A 160 8.14 -0.19 11.19
C PHE A 160 9.49 -0.82 10.80
N LEU A 161 10.23 -0.20 9.87
CA LEU A 161 11.55 -0.68 9.44
C LEU A 161 12.52 -0.74 10.61
N ARG A 162 12.58 0.30 11.44
CA ARG A 162 13.45 0.36 12.62
C ARG A 162 13.15 -0.78 13.60
N GLU A 163 11.88 -1.05 13.91
CA GLU A 163 11.53 -2.13 14.83
C GLU A 163 11.79 -3.51 14.22
N ARG A 164 11.57 -3.68 12.91
CA ARG A 164 11.92 -4.90 12.18
C ARG A 164 13.41 -5.22 12.26
N LEU A 165 14.28 -4.21 12.07
CA LEU A 165 15.74 -4.38 12.10
C LEU A 165 16.28 -4.69 13.50
N LYS A 166 15.59 -4.29 14.57
CA LYS A 166 15.97 -4.66 15.96
C LYS A 166 15.57 -6.09 16.33
N ALA A 167 14.58 -6.65 15.65
CA ALA A 167 14.02 -7.97 15.96
C ALA A 167 14.79 -9.12 15.29
N GLN A 168 15.84 -8.80 14.52
CA GLN A 168 16.76 -9.71 13.86
C GLN A 168 18.04 -9.86 14.67
#